data_AF-A0A820ALL0-F1
#
_entry.id   AF-A0A820ALL0-F1
#
_cell.length_a   1.000
_cell.length_b   1.000
_cell.length_c   1.000
_cell.angle_alpha   90.00
_cell.angle_beta   90.00
_cell.angle_gamma   90.00
#
_symmetry.space_group_name_H-M   'P 1'
#
loop_
_entity.id
_entity.type
_entity.pdbx_description
1 polymer ?
#
loop_
_entity_poly.entity_id
_entity_poly.type
_entity_poly.pdbx_seq_one_letter_code
_entity_poly.pdbx_strand_id
1 'polypeptide(L)'
;MILILEHTLDFLPIPSKTLELHESIGDGAFGTVYRATWLTRNHIVAVKKLHLIHWNKKAKIEFFKELSFIDILRSPHIVNFYGACIETDNFALVMEYMSLGSLYKMLHDDNVDLVWALRFSIALQTAKCINCLHTFQPSILHRDIKSANFLLERAYEGYTVKVCDFGLAETRIETSRQTTPNVSLIGTLQWSAPEILRLEKHTDKSDVYSLGIVYWELATNEIPYGGRQIEVVHGFVRSGDRLQIPETTPPNFSALIQECWAHNPNDRPCCSRLIEVIKGCIKNQSNFIFVDVLKK
;
A
#
# COMPACT_ATOMS: atom_id res chain seq x y z
N MET A 1 10.57 -13.91 -23.24
CA MET A 1 10.18 -12.88 -22.26
C MET A 1 10.58 -13.27 -20.84
N ILE A 2 10.14 -14.41 -20.29
CA ILE A 2 10.53 -14.86 -18.93
C ILE A 2 12.06 -15.08 -18.81
N LEU A 3 12.67 -15.85 -19.73
CA LEU A 3 14.14 -16.02 -19.80
C LEU A 3 14.90 -14.72 -20.09
N ILE A 4 14.23 -13.70 -20.65
CA ILE A 4 14.86 -12.39 -20.90
C ILE A 4 14.90 -11.60 -19.59
N LEU A 5 13.80 -11.62 -18.82
CA LEU A 5 13.72 -10.96 -17.51
C LEU A 5 14.70 -11.55 -16.49
N GLU A 6 14.90 -12.87 -16.50
CA GLU A 6 15.90 -13.55 -15.64
C GLU A 6 17.34 -13.04 -15.87
N HIS A 7 17.68 -12.63 -17.10
CA HIS A 7 19.03 -12.18 -17.46
C HIS A 7 19.20 -10.65 -17.48
N THR A 8 18.13 -9.87 -17.31
CA THR A 8 18.17 -8.40 -17.39
C THR A 8 18.03 -7.69 -16.04
N LEU A 9 17.60 -8.39 -14.98
CA LEU A 9 17.43 -7.80 -13.65
C LEU A 9 18.72 -7.91 -12.85
N ASP A 10 19.26 -6.78 -12.39
CA ASP A 10 20.51 -6.70 -11.63
C ASP A 10 20.22 -6.76 -10.11
N PHE A 11 19.49 -7.80 -9.71
CA PHE A 11 19.19 -8.04 -8.30
C PHE A 11 20.33 -8.83 -7.63
N LEU A 12 20.50 -8.65 -6.33
CA LEU A 12 21.45 -9.44 -5.55
C LEU A 12 20.89 -10.86 -5.33
N PRO A 13 21.53 -11.93 -5.83
CA PRO A 13 21.14 -13.29 -5.47
C PRO A 13 21.49 -13.56 -4.00
N ILE A 14 20.50 -14.01 -3.23
CA ILE A 14 20.65 -14.32 -1.80
C ILE A 14 20.38 -15.83 -1.60
N PRO A 15 21.41 -16.63 -1.30
CA PRO A 15 21.23 -18.08 -1.13
C PRO A 15 20.34 -18.40 0.07
N SER A 16 19.42 -19.37 -0.08
CA SER A 16 18.45 -19.73 0.96
C SER A 16 19.11 -20.12 2.28
N LYS A 17 20.25 -20.83 2.22
CA LYS A 17 21.08 -21.23 3.36
C LYS A 17 21.64 -20.07 4.20
N THR A 18 21.58 -18.84 3.68
CA THR A 18 22.03 -17.63 4.41
C THR A 18 20.88 -16.93 5.14
N LEU A 19 19.65 -17.45 5.03
CA LEU A 19 18.46 -16.92 5.65
C LEU A 19 17.96 -17.90 6.70
N GLU A 20 17.99 -17.49 7.97
CA GLU A 20 17.36 -18.22 9.06
C GLU A 20 15.94 -17.67 9.25
N LEU A 21 14.93 -18.47 8.92
CA LEU A 21 13.52 -18.06 9.04
C LEU A 21 13.03 -18.22 10.47
N HIS A 22 12.29 -17.23 10.94
CA HIS A 22 11.60 -17.23 12.22
C HIS A 22 10.08 -17.38 11.99
N GLU A 23 9.27 -16.65 12.74
CA GLU A 23 7.82 -16.68 12.65
C GLU A 23 7.29 -16.14 11.31
N SER A 24 6.14 -16.67 10.89
CA SER A 24 5.35 -16.05 9.83
C SER A 24 4.75 -14.74 10.36
N ILE A 25 4.92 -13.67 9.60
CA ILE A 25 4.46 -12.31 9.92
C ILE A 25 3.34 -11.82 8.99
N GLY A 26 3.02 -12.60 7.96
CA GLY A 26 1.92 -12.33 7.04
C GLY A 26 1.68 -13.49 6.10
N ASP A 27 0.43 -13.73 5.75
CA ASP A 27 0.04 -14.72 4.76
C ASP A 27 -0.91 -14.07 3.76
N GLY A 28 -0.61 -14.20 2.47
CA GLY A 28 -1.37 -13.56 1.41
C GLY A 28 -1.50 -14.46 0.20
N ALA A 29 -2.33 -14.06 -0.75
CA ALA A 29 -2.65 -14.86 -1.94
C ALA A 29 -1.42 -15.27 -2.78
N PHE A 30 -0.33 -14.51 -2.69
CA PHE A 30 0.89 -14.74 -3.46
C PHE A 30 1.98 -15.48 -2.67
N GLY A 31 1.87 -15.57 -1.34
CA GLY A 31 2.92 -16.14 -0.52
C GLY A 31 2.81 -15.84 0.96
N THR A 32 3.70 -16.46 1.72
CA THR A 32 3.86 -16.24 3.16
C THR A 32 5.11 -15.39 3.41
N VAL A 33 4.98 -14.36 4.23
CA VAL A 33 6.08 -13.50 4.67
C VAL A 33 6.57 -13.97 6.03
N TYR A 34 7.88 -14.16 6.15
CA TYR A 34 8.55 -14.55 7.39
C TYR A 34 9.46 -13.43 7.87
N ARG A 35 9.55 -13.25 9.19
CA ARG A 35 10.71 -12.57 9.77
C ARG A 35 11.91 -13.51 9.65
N ALA A 36 13.08 -12.99 9.31
CA ALA A 36 14.28 -13.80 9.16
C ALA A 36 15.53 -13.05 9.59
N THR A 37 16.59 -13.80 9.92
CA THR A 37 17.93 -13.27 10.09
C THR A 37 18.76 -13.58 8.86
N TRP A 38 19.32 -12.55 8.22
CA TRP A 38 20.32 -12.72 7.17
C TRP A 38 21.69 -12.96 7.81
N LEU A 39 22.07 -14.23 7.90
CA LEU A 39 23.20 -14.71 8.69
C LEU A 39 24.54 -14.05 8.33
N THR A 40 24.82 -13.87 7.04
CA THR A 40 26.11 -13.29 6.60
C THR A 40 26.24 -11.80 6.89
N ARG A 41 25.13 -11.11 7.18
CA ARG A 41 25.10 -9.68 7.52
C ARG A 41 24.67 -9.40 8.96
N ASN A 42 24.26 -10.43 9.70
CA ASN A 42 23.63 -10.31 11.01
C ASN A 42 22.51 -9.24 11.03
N HIS A 43 21.64 -9.27 10.02
CA HIS A 43 20.62 -8.24 9.77
C HIS A 43 19.22 -8.87 9.74
N ILE A 44 18.25 -8.23 10.39
CA ILE A 44 16.85 -8.69 10.36
C ILE A 44 16.19 -8.25 9.06
N VAL A 45 15.51 -9.20 8.40
CA VAL A 45 14.87 -9.01 7.09
C VAL A 45 13.48 -9.64 7.08
N ALA A 46 12.65 -9.19 6.13
CA ALA A 46 11.41 -9.86 5.78
C ALA A 46 11.63 -10.73 4.53
N VAL A 47 11.19 -11.99 4.57
CA VAL A 47 11.32 -12.96 3.47
C VAL A 47 9.93 -13.35 2.99
N LYS A 48 9.50 -12.83 1.84
CA LYS A 48 8.24 -13.22 1.18
C LYS A 48 8.52 -14.47 0.36
N LYS A 49 8.16 -15.64 0.89
CA LYS A 49 8.19 -16.92 0.18
C LYS A 49 6.91 -17.09 -0.62
N LEU A 50 7.02 -17.30 -1.92
CA LEU A 50 5.85 -17.50 -2.75
C LEU A 50 5.24 -18.91 -2.58
N HIS A 51 3.92 -19.01 -2.65
CA HIS A 51 3.24 -20.31 -2.63
C HIS A 51 3.45 -21.02 -3.98
N LEU A 52 4.33 -22.02 -4.01
CA LEU A 52 4.74 -22.71 -5.24
C LEU A 52 3.81 -23.82 -5.71
N ILE A 53 2.65 -23.98 -5.06
CA ILE A 53 1.73 -25.10 -5.25
C ILE A 53 1.27 -25.24 -6.72
N HIS A 54 1.47 -24.22 -7.55
CA HIS A 54 1.51 -24.37 -9.01
C HIS A 54 2.54 -23.38 -9.60
N TRP A 55 3.84 -23.72 -9.65
CA TRP A 55 4.87 -22.95 -10.39
C TRP A 55 4.62 -22.95 -11.91
N ASN A 56 3.47 -22.42 -12.28
CA ASN A 56 2.94 -22.29 -13.61
C ASN A 56 3.46 -20.99 -14.22
N LYS A 57 3.16 -20.79 -15.51
CA LYS A 57 3.60 -19.61 -16.24
C LYS A 57 3.12 -18.29 -15.61
N LYS A 58 1.96 -18.27 -14.96
CA LYS A 58 1.37 -17.06 -14.35
C LYS A 58 2.13 -16.65 -13.09
N ALA A 59 2.35 -17.58 -12.16
CA ALA A 59 3.09 -17.31 -10.91
C ALA A 59 4.52 -16.81 -11.19
N LYS A 60 5.20 -17.38 -12.20
CA LYS A 60 6.50 -16.89 -12.68
C LYS A 60 6.44 -15.45 -13.19
N ILE A 61 5.44 -15.13 -14.01
CA ILE A 61 5.29 -13.78 -14.57
C ILE A 61 5.05 -12.78 -13.44
N GLU A 62 4.19 -13.09 -12.47
CA GLU A 62 3.91 -12.23 -11.32
C GLU A 62 5.16 -12.00 -10.47
N PHE A 63 5.95 -13.06 -10.20
CA PHE A 63 7.22 -12.93 -9.48
C PHE A 63 8.22 -12.02 -10.20
N PHE A 64 8.50 -12.28 -11.47
CA PHE A 64 9.46 -11.45 -12.22
C PHE A 64 8.95 -10.04 -12.46
N LYS A 65 7.63 -9.85 -12.53
CA LYS A 65 7.03 -8.52 -12.61
C LYS A 65 7.22 -7.76 -11.30
N GLU A 66 6.88 -8.36 -10.15
CA GLU A 66 7.11 -7.76 -8.84
C GLU A 66 8.59 -7.42 -8.65
N LEU A 67 9.49 -8.37 -8.97
CA LEU A 67 10.94 -8.18 -8.95
C LEU A 67 11.38 -7.00 -9.84
N SER A 68 10.84 -6.87 -11.05
CA SER A 68 11.22 -5.79 -11.98
C SER A 68 10.84 -4.39 -11.51
N PHE A 69 9.72 -4.24 -10.79
CA PHE A 69 9.34 -2.96 -10.21
C PHE A 69 10.16 -2.65 -8.97
N ILE A 70 10.30 -3.63 -8.09
CA ILE A 70 10.94 -3.42 -6.80
C ILE A 70 12.46 -3.14 -6.96
N ASP A 71 13.11 -3.74 -7.96
CA ASP A 71 14.55 -3.54 -8.20
C ASP A 71 14.90 -2.08 -8.55
N ILE A 72 14.01 -1.38 -9.27
CA ILE A 72 14.22 0.01 -9.69
C ILE A 72 13.70 1.05 -8.68
N LEU A 73 12.92 0.62 -7.67
CA LEU A 73 12.25 1.51 -6.72
C LEU A 73 13.02 1.63 -5.41
N ARG A 74 13.94 2.60 -5.35
CA ARG A 74 14.62 3.00 -4.10
C ARG A 74 14.12 4.35 -3.63
N SER A 75 13.40 4.36 -2.50
CA SER A 75 12.82 5.57 -1.92
C SER A 75 12.58 5.39 -0.42
N PRO A 76 12.71 6.46 0.39
CA PRO A 76 12.34 6.40 1.81
C PRO A 76 10.85 6.08 2.06
N HIS A 77 10.01 6.13 1.02
CA HIS A 77 8.58 5.84 1.10
C HIS A 77 8.19 4.45 0.55
N ILE A 78 9.17 3.63 0.15
CA ILE A 78 8.96 2.30 -0.41
C ILE A 78 9.79 1.33 0.41
N VAL A 79 9.23 0.16 0.76
CA VAL A 79 9.95 -0.87 1.51
C VAL A 79 11.18 -1.29 0.71
N ASN A 80 12.35 -1.21 1.33
CA ASN A 80 13.59 -1.48 0.62
C ASN A 80 13.69 -2.96 0.24
N PHE A 81 14.19 -3.21 -0.96
CA PHE A 81 14.48 -4.54 -1.44
C PHE A 81 15.98 -4.78 -1.44
N TYR A 82 16.36 -5.95 -0.92
CA TYR A 82 17.76 -6.32 -0.78
C TYR A 82 18.21 -7.32 -1.83
N GLY A 83 17.33 -8.18 -2.32
CA GLY A 83 17.66 -9.23 -3.27
C GLY A 83 16.65 -10.36 -3.26
N ALA A 84 16.89 -11.38 -4.08
CA ALA A 84 15.98 -12.52 -4.23
C ALA A 84 16.72 -13.85 -4.09
N CYS A 85 16.01 -14.83 -3.54
CA CYS A 85 16.38 -16.24 -3.62
C CYS A 85 15.66 -16.85 -4.83
N ILE A 86 16.44 -17.41 -5.76
CA ILE A 86 15.95 -18.13 -6.94
C ILE A 86 16.67 -19.48 -6.98
N GLU A 87 16.20 -20.41 -6.16
CA GLU A 87 16.71 -21.78 -6.07
C GLU A 87 15.58 -22.78 -6.37
N THR A 88 15.92 -24.03 -6.66
CA THR A 88 14.93 -25.09 -6.90
C THR A 88 13.92 -25.13 -5.73
N ASP A 89 12.64 -24.92 -6.08
CA ASP A 89 11.50 -24.86 -5.15
C ASP A 89 11.63 -23.82 -4.01
N ASN A 90 12.50 -22.82 -4.16
CA ASN A 90 12.72 -21.76 -3.18
C ASN A 90 12.82 -20.40 -3.87
N PHE A 91 11.65 -19.79 -4.10
CA PHE A 91 11.53 -18.44 -4.63
C PHE A 91 11.11 -17.49 -3.53
N ALA A 92 11.96 -16.52 -3.21
CA ALA A 92 11.68 -15.56 -2.17
C ALA A 92 12.24 -14.18 -2.47
N LEU A 93 11.52 -13.15 -2.05
CA LEU A 93 11.99 -11.77 -2.03
C LEU A 93 12.50 -11.44 -0.63
N VAL A 94 13.70 -10.88 -0.54
CA VAL A 94 14.32 -10.43 0.71
C VAL A 94 14.22 -8.91 0.79
N MET A 95 13.53 -8.43 1.81
CA MET A 95 13.13 -7.03 1.96
C MET A 95 13.46 -6.51 3.36
N GLU A 96 13.41 -5.20 3.50
CA GLU A 96 13.42 -4.51 4.78
C GLU A 96 12.29 -5.02 5.68
N TYR A 97 12.64 -5.32 6.92
CA TYR A 97 11.68 -5.68 7.94
C TYR A 97 11.15 -4.43 8.63
N MET A 98 9.84 -4.23 8.59
CA MET A 98 9.14 -3.11 9.23
C MET A 98 8.52 -3.59 10.54
N SER A 99 9.12 -3.18 11.66
CA SER A 99 8.93 -3.80 12.98
C SER A 99 7.51 -3.69 13.57
N LEU A 100 6.69 -2.74 13.12
CA LEU A 100 5.30 -2.61 13.58
C LEU A 100 4.28 -3.31 12.66
N GLY A 101 4.75 -3.95 11.59
CA GLY A 101 3.87 -4.61 10.63
C GLY A 101 3.03 -3.62 9.83
N SER A 102 1.84 -4.05 9.40
CA SER A 102 0.97 -3.27 8.52
C SER A 102 0.06 -2.29 9.27
N LEU A 103 -0.38 -1.23 8.57
CA LEU A 103 -1.37 -0.28 9.08
C LEU A 103 -2.66 -1.01 9.43
N TYR A 104 -3.07 -1.99 8.61
CA TYR A 104 -4.21 -2.85 8.93
C TYR A 104 -4.06 -3.51 10.31
N LYS A 105 -2.92 -4.13 10.61
CA LYS A 105 -2.70 -4.77 11.91
C LYS A 105 -2.73 -3.75 13.05
N MET A 106 -2.13 -2.57 12.86
CA MET A 106 -2.10 -1.52 13.86
C MET A 106 -3.50 -0.95 14.16
N LEU A 107 -4.36 -0.79 13.15
CA LEU A 107 -5.71 -0.25 13.33
C LEU A 107 -6.65 -1.22 14.05
N HIS A 108 -6.38 -2.52 13.97
CA HIS A 108 -7.20 -3.57 14.59
C HIS A 108 -6.52 -4.19 15.82
N ASP A 109 -5.54 -3.52 16.41
CA ASP A 109 -4.95 -3.89 17.69
C ASP A 109 -5.63 -3.10 18.81
N ASP A 110 -6.41 -3.77 19.66
CA ASP A 110 -7.15 -3.16 20.78
C ASP A 110 -6.24 -2.43 21.79
N ASN A 111 -4.93 -2.70 21.76
CA ASN A 111 -3.95 -2.04 22.63
C ASN A 111 -3.41 -0.73 22.03
N VAL A 112 -3.79 -0.38 20.80
CA VAL A 112 -3.31 0.80 20.10
C VAL A 112 -4.43 1.82 19.97
N ASP A 113 -4.29 2.95 20.68
CA ASP A 113 -5.14 4.12 20.48
C ASP A 113 -4.37 5.23 19.75
N LEU A 114 -4.78 5.50 18.50
CA LEU A 114 -4.18 6.53 17.66
C LEU A 114 -4.89 7.86 17.86
N VAL A 115 -4.21 8.79 18.54
CA VAL A 115 -4.61 10.20 18.57
C VAL A 115 -4.59 10.81 17.16
N TRP A 116 -5.42 11.83 16.93
CA TRP A 116 -5.57 12.46 15.62
C TRP A 116 -4.26 12.96 15.00
N ALA A 117 -3.34 13.49 15.81
CA ALA A 117 -2.02 13.91 15.31
C ALA A 117 -1.27 12.77 14.61
N LEU A 118 -1.32 11.54 15.15
CA LEU A 118 -0.71 10.36 14.52
C LEU A 118 -1.50 9.92 13.28
N ARG A 119 -2.84 10.01 13.30
CA ARG A 119 -3.68 9.70 12.12
C ARG A 119 -3.37 10.62 10.94
N PHE A 120 -3.23 11.93 11.18
CA PHE A 120 -2.80 12.90 10.16
C PHE A 120 -1.38 12.63 9.67
N SER A 121 -0.46 12.27 10.58
CA SER A 121 0.92 11.93 10.24
C SER A 121 0.98 10.69 9.34
N ILE A 122 0.24 9.62 9.67
CA ILE A 122 0.15 8.41 8.85
C ILE A 122 -0.46 8.73 7.49
N ALA A 123 -1.58 9.48 7.44
CA ALA A 123 -2.20 9.89 6.18
C ALA A 123 -1.24 10.71 5.28
N LEU A 124 -0.43 11.59 5.88
CA LEU A 124 0.60 12.33 5.15
C LEU A 124 1.65 11.38 4.55
N GLN A 125 2.12 10.41 5.33
CA GLN A 125 3.14 9.48 4.87
C GLN A 125 2.61 8.54 3.78
N THR A 126 1.38 8.03 3.90
CA THR A 126 0.76 7.22 2.84
C THR A 126 0.57 8.03 1.55
N ALA A 127 0.17 9.30 1.64
CA ALA A 127 0.11 10.19 0.47
C ALA A 127 1.48 10.38 -0.19
N LYS A 128 2.55 10.52 0.60
CA LYS A 128 3.94 10.59 0.08
C LYS A 128 4.38 9.29 -0.60
N CYS A 129 4.02 8.13 -0.05
CA CYS A 129 4.28 6.83 -0.68
C CYS A 129 3.69 6.78 -2.08
N ILE A 130 2.42 7.15 -2.23
CA ILE A 130 1.73 7.03 -3.52
C ILE A 130 2.16 8.14 -4.47
N ASN A 131 2.42 9.34 -3.95
CA ASN A 131 3.03 10.40 -4.75
C ASN A 131 4.38 9.96 -5.34
N CYS A 132 5.22 9.27 -4.57
CA CYS A 132 6.51 8.75 -5.04
C CYS A 132 6.37 7.87 -6.29
N LEU A 133 5.34 7.01 -6.32
CA LEU A 133 5.05 6.14 -7.47
C LEU A 133 4.48 6.94 -8.64
N HIS A 134 3.53 7.84 -8.35
CA HIS A 134 2.85 8.63 -9.37
C HIS A 134 3.79 9.63 -10.06
N THR A 135 4.82 10.12 -9.37
CA THR A 135 5.84 11.02 -9.92
C THR A 135 7.09 10.30 -10.44
N PHE A 136 7.15 8.97 -10.34
CA PHE A 136 8.23 8.20 -10.94
C PHE A 136 8.20 8.33 -12.48
N GLN A 137 9.32 8.08 -13.15
CA GLN A 137 9.39 8.14 -14.61
C GLN A 137 9.87 6.79 -15.19
N PRO A 138 9.01 6.05 -15.90
CA PRO A 138 7.58 6.34 -16.16
C PRO A 138 6.72 6.21 -14.90
N SER A 139 5.61 6.96 -14.83
CA SER A 139 4.70 6.92 -13.67
C SER A 139 4.15 5.52 -13.42
N ILE A 140 4.11 5.13 -12.15
CA ILE A 140 3.69 3.79 -11.71
C ILE A 140 2.35 3.90 -10.97
N LEU A 141 1.42 3.02 -11.31
CA LEU A 141 0.16 2.83 -10.60
C LEU A 141 0.29 1.62 -9.66
N HIS A 142 -0.14 1.76 -8.42
CA HIS A 142 -0.02 0.67 -7.44
C HIS A 142 -1.11 -0.39 -7.63
N ARG A 143 -2.36 0.03 -7.84
CA ARG A 143 -3.53 -0.81 -8.16
C ARG A 143 -4.04 -1.75 -7.06
N ASP A 144 -3.31 -1.90 -5.96
CA ASP A 144 -3.79 -2.59 -4.74
C ASP A 144 -3.54 -1.77 -3.48
N ILE A 145 -3.99 -0.51 -3.47
CA ILE A 145 -3.88 0.34 -2.29
C ILE A 145 -4.87 -0.12 -1.22
N LYS A 146 -4.35 -0.49 -0.05
CA LYS A 146 -5.11 -0.88 1.14
C LYS A 146 -4.23 -0.72 2.38
N SER A 147 -4.83 -0.62 3.56
CA SER A 147 -4.09 -0.47 4.83
C SER A 147 -3.10 -1.62 5.07
N ALA A 148 -3.36 -2.83 4.56
CA ALA A 148 -2.43 -3.96 4.69
C ALA A 148 -1.10 -3.77 3.91
N ASN A 149 -1.07 -2.91 2.90
CA ASN A 149 0.09 -2.67 2.04
C ASN A 149 0.92 -1.44 2.46
N PHE A 150 0.58 -0.82 3.60
CA PHE A 150 1.40 0.21 4.24
C PHE A 150 2.03 -0.36 5.50
N LEU A 151 3.35 -0.47 5.53
CA LEU A 151 4.10 -0.99 6.66
C LEU A 151 4.69 0.14 7.51
N LEU A 152 4.81 -0.09 8.81
CA LEU A 152 5.22 0.91 9.78
C LEU A 152 6.43 0.50 10.62
N GLU A 153 7.18 1.52 11.02
CA GLU A 153 8.23 1.42 12.02
C GLU A 153 8.22 2.68 12.91
N ARG A 154 8.68 2.54 14.14
CA ARG A 154 8.78 3.66 15.08
C ARG A 154 9.86 4.64 14.62
N ALA A 155 9.52 5.93 14.61
CA ALA A 155 10.43 7.04 14.33
C ALA A 155 10.43 8.03 15.51
N TYR A 156 11.38 8.96 15.53
CA TYR A 156 11.51 9.97 16.60
C TYR A 156 10.21 10.79 16.79
N GLU A 157 9.53 11.17 15.70
CA GLU A 157 8.31 11.99 15.72
C GLU A 157 7.03 11.20 15.36
N GLY A 158 7.02 9.89 15.63
CA GLY A 158 5.85 9.03 15.39
C GLY A 158 6.19 7.79 14.59
N TYR A 159 5.72 7.72 13.34
CA TYR A 159 5.88 6.55 12.48
C TYR A 159 6.52 6.90 11.13
N THR A 160 7.44 6.04 10.71
CA THR A 160 7.81 5.91 9.30
C THR A 160 6.80 4.97 8.65
N VAL A 161 6.22 5.37 7.51
CA VAL A 161 5.33 4.54 6.71
C VAL A 161 5.94 4.33 5.34
N LYS A 162 5.92 3.08 4.86
CA LYS A 162 6.38 2.71 3.53
C LYS A 162 5.35 1.82 2.85
N VAL A 163 5.19 1.97 1.54
CA VAL A 163 4.33 1.09 0.74
C VAL A 163 5.08 -0.17 0.32
N CYS A 164 4.39 -1.31 0.29
CA CYS A 164 4.88 -2.59 -0.17
C CYS A 164 3.88 -3.28 -1.13
N ASP A 165 4.26 -4.46 -1.62
CA ASP A 165 3.45 -5.35 -2.45
C ASP A 165 3.09 -4.82 -3.85
N PHE A 166 4.05 -4.98 -4.77
CA PHE A 166 3.95 -4.47 -6.15
C PHE A 166 3.48 -5.53 -7.15
N GLY A 167 2.90 -6.65 -6.69
CA GLY A 167 2.47 -7.75 -7.57
C GLY A 167 1.48 -7.33 -8.67
N LEU A 168 0.66 -6.32 -8.39
CA LEU A 168 -0.30 -5.76 -9.36
C LEU A 168 0.16 -4.45 -10.03
N ALA A 169 1.30 -3.90 -9.61
CA ALA A 169 1.78 -2.61 -10.08
C ALA A 169 1.96 -2.58 -11.61
N GLU A 170 1.80 -1.40 -12.21
CA GLU A 170 1.94 -1.24 -13.66
C GLU A 170 2.37 0.18 -14.03
N THR A 171 3.15 0.33 -15.10
CA THR A 171 3.46 1.67 -15.62
C THR A 171 2.26 2.26 -16.35
N ARG A 172 2.10 3.59 -16.31
CA ARG A 172 1.01 4.27 -17.06
C ARG A 172 1.07 4.04 -18.58
N ILE A 173 2.25 3.72 -19.12
CA ILE A 173 2.44 3.42 -20.55
C ILE A 173 1.87 2.05 -20.89
N GLU A 174 2.04 1.06 -20.02
CA GLU A 174 1.48 -0.27 -20.26
C GLU A 174 -0.04 -0.24 -20.16
N THR A 175 -0.59 0.47 -19.16
CA THR A 175 -2.05 0.61 -19.04
C THR A 175 -2.69 1.34 -20.22
N SER A 176 -1.98 2.27 -20.89
CA SER A 176 -2.49 2.93 -22.11
C SER A 176 -2.47 2.07 -23.36
N ARG A 177 -1.67 1.01 -23.37
CA ARG A 177 -1.61 0.03 -24.46
C ARG A 177 -2.65 -1.10 -24.32
N GLN A 178 -3.20 -1.30 -23.12
CA GLN A 178 -4.25 -2.30 -22.90
C GLN A 178 -5.58 -1.85 -23.50
N THR A 179 -6.09 -2.61 -24.48
CA THR A 179 -7.38 -2.37 -25.13
C THR A 179 -8.56 -3.03 -24.39
N THR A 180 -8.27 -3.99 -23.50
CA THR A 180 -9.28 -4.71 -22.71
C THR A 180 -8.89 -4.75 -21.22
N PRO A 181 -9.84 -4.56 -20.30
CA PRO A 181 -9.58 -4.66 -18.86
C PRO A 181 -9.39 -6.13 -18.47
N ASN A 182 -8.24 -6.47 -17.92
CA ASN A 182 -8.00 -7.82 -17.41
C ASN A 182 -8.66 -8.00 -16.02
N VAL A 183 -9.80 -8.69 -15.99
CA VAL A 183 -10.57 -9.03 -14.76
C VAL A 183 -9.73 -9.84 -13.76
N SER A 184 -8.71 -10.57 -14.23
CA SER A 184 -7.81 -11.40 -13.42
C SER A 184 -6.73 -10.61 -12.65
N LEU A 185 -6.70 -9.29 -12.76
CA LEU A 185 -5.70 -8.37 -12.20
C LEU A 185 -6.34 -7.30 -11.29
N ILE A 186 -7.52 -7.56 -10.75
CA ILE A 186 -8.16 -6.65 -9.80
C ILE A 186 -7.63 -6.97 -8.41
N GLY A 187 -7.19 -5.92 -7.70
CA GLY A 187 -6.75 -6.03 -6.32
C GLY A 187 -7.91 -6.32 -5.37
N THR A 188 -7.73 -5.92 -4.11
CA THR A 188 -8.73 -6.15 -3.07
C THR A 188 -9.93 -5.23 -3.31
N LEU A 189 -11.03 -5.81 -3.79
CA LEU A 189 -12.15 -5.08 -4.40
C LEU A 189 -12.85 -4.09 -3.43
N GLN A 190 -12.77 -4.31 -2.12
CA GLN A 190 -13.33 -3.40 -1.12
C GLN A 190 -12.70 -2.00 -1.14
N TRP A 191 -11.45 -1.86 -1.60
CA TRP A 191 -10.79 -0.55 -1.73
C TRP A 191 -10.94 0.05 -3.14
N SER A 192 -11.60 -0.66 -4.07
CA SER A 192 -11.59 -0.30 -5.48
C SER A 192 -12.57 0.82 -5.81
N ALA A 193 -12.13 1.73 -6.68
CA ALA A 193 -12.94 2.83 -7.18
C ALA A 193 -14.12 2.35 -8.04
N PRO A 194 -15.21 3.14 -8.19
CA PRO A 194 -16.37 2.78 -8.99
C PRO A 194 -16.03 2.39 -10.44
N GLU A 195 -15.08 3.09 -11.07
CA GLU A 195 -14.61 2.77 -12.42
C GLU A 195 -13.90 1.42 -12.49
N ILE A 196 -13.11 1.06 -11.47
CA ILE A 196 -12.42 -0.23 -11.42
C ILE A 196 -13.41 -1.38 -11.23
N LEU A 197 -14.42 -1.15 -10.40
CA LEU A 197 -15.54 -2.06 -10.20
C LEU A 197 -16.36 -2.28 -11.49
N ARG A 198 -16.42 -1.27 -12.38
CA ARG A 198 -17.00 -1.38 -13.73
C ARG A 198 -16.03 -1.97 -14.75
N LEU A 199 -14.88 -2.47 -14.31
CA LEU A 199 -13.81 -2.98 -15.16
C LEU A 199 -13.29 -1.91 -16.13
N GLU A 200 -13.24 -0.65 -15.73
CA GLU A 200 -12.61 0.41 -16.52
C GLU A 200 -11.11 0.47 -16.21
N LYS A 201 -10.39 1.32 -16.97
CA LYS A 201 -8.93 1.42 -16.88
C LYS A 201 -8.48 2.03 -15.54
N HIS A 202 -7.43 1.45 -14.97
CA HIS A 202 -6.74 2.03 -13.81
C HIS A 202 -6.03 3.35 -14.15
N THR A 203 -6.14 4.30 -13.24
CA THR A 203 -5.46 5.60 -13.29
C THR A 203 -4.87 5.92 -11.91
N ASP A 204 -4.15 7.03 -11.79
CA ASP A 204 -3.80 7.56 -10.48
C ASP A 204 -5.01 7.92 -9.64
N LYS A 205 -6.12 8.31 -10.28
CA LYS A 205 -7.37 8.64 -9.59
C LYS A 205 -7.99 7.41 -8.92
N SER A 206 -7.80 6.20 -9.46
CA SER A 206 -8.23 4.99 -8.76
C SER A 206 -7.38 4.68 -7.53
N ASP A 207 -6.06 4.91 -7.58
CA ASP A 207 -5.20 4.78 -6.38
C ASP A 207 -5.59 5.81 -5.30
N VAL A 208 -5.95 7.04 -5.70
CA VAL A 208 -6.42 8.09 -4.79
C VAL A 208 -7.76 7.73 -4.13
N TYR A 209 -8.68 7.10 -4.86
CA TYR A 209 -9.92 6.59 -4.27
C TYR A 209 -9.62 5.57 -3.17
N SER A 210 -8.76 4.61 -3.47
CA SER A 210 -8.35 3.59 -2.51
C SER A 210 -7.64 4.18 -1.28
N LEU A 211 -6.83 5.24 -1.45
CA LEU A 211 -6.30 6.03 -0.32
C LEU A 211 -7.43 6.66 0.52
N GLY A 212 -8.52 7.10 -0.10
CA GLY A 212 -9.71 7.59 0.60
C GLY A 212 -10.33 6.54 1.53
N ILE A 213 -10.38 5.28 1.09
CA ILE A 213 -10.81 4.16 1.94
C ILE A 213 -9.82 3.93 3.08
N VAL A 214 -8.51 4.00 2.84
CA VAL A 214 -7.49 3.92 3.91
C VAL A 214 -7.62 5.06 4.92
N TYR A 215 -7.98 6.26 4.48
CA TYR A 215 -8.28 7.37 5.38
C TYR A 215 -9.56 7.13 6.18
N TRP A 216 -10.54 6.45 5.60
CA TRP A 216 -11.72 6.01 6.34
C TRP A 216 -11.41 4.90 7.37
N GLU A 217 -10.38 4.08 7.17
CA GLU A 217 -9.89 3.08 8.15
C GLU A 217 -9.03 3.69 9.27
N LEU A 218 -8.18 4.68 8.97
CA LEU A 218 -7.86 5.76 9.93
C LEU A 218 -9.21 6.41 10.33
N ALA A 219 -9.39 7.46 11.12
CA ALA A 219 -10.76 7.85 11.56
C ALA A 219 -11.66 6.80 12.31
N THR A 220 -11.95 5.61 11.79
CA THR A 220 -12.90 4.63 12.34
C THR A 220 -12.25 3.44 13.04
N ASN A 221 -11.04 3.03 12.64
CA ASN A 221 -10.44 1.73 12.97
C ASN A 221 -11.29 0.52 12.50
N GLU A 222 -12.21 0.72 11.56
CA GLU A 222 -13.11 -0.33 11.09
C GLU A 222 -12.61 -0.99 9.80
N ILE A 223 -13.03 -2.23 9.59
CA ILE A 223 -12.85 -2.92 8.31
C ILE A 223 -13.84 -2.34 7.29
N PRO A 224 -13.38 -1.88 6.11
CA PRO A 224 -14.28 -1.33 5.09
C PRO A 224 -15.41 -2.29 4.76
N TYR A 225 -16.64 -1.79 4.83
CA TYR A 225 -17.87 -2.54 4.57
C TYR A 225 -18.10 -3.76 5.49
N GLY A 226 -17.36 -3.91 6.60
CA GLY A 226 -17.58 -4.94 7.60
C GLY A 226 -17.52 -6.38 7.07
N GLY A 227 -16.71 -6.64 6.04
CA GLY A 227 -16.60 -7.98 5.43
C GLY A 227 -17.80 -8.41 4.59
N ARG A 228 -18.67 -7.48 4.18
CA ARG A 228 -19.79 -7.77 3.26
C ARG A 228 -19.31 -8.41 1.96
N GLN A 229 -20.19 -9.22 1.38
CA GLN A 229 -19.98 -9.82 0.06
C GLN A 229 -19.73 -8.76 -1.00
N ILE A 230 -18.88 -9.09 -1.98
CA ILE A 230 -18.37 -8.08 -2.88
C ILE A 230 -19.42 -7.54 -3.85
N GLU A 231 -20.42 -8.35 -4.17
CA GLU A 231 -21.57 -7.96 -4.99
C GLU A 231 -22.39 -6.85 -4.32
N VAL A 232 -22.49 -6.92 -2.98
CA VAL A 232 -23.18 -5.90 -2.17
C VAL A 232 -22.38 -4.60 -2.16
N VAL A 233 -21.06 -4.69 -1.95
CA VAL A 233 -20.15 -3.53 -2.00
C VAL A 233 -20.18 -2.90 -3.38
N HIS A 234 -20.14 -3.71 -4.44
CA HIS A 234 -20.22 -3.26 -5.83
C HIS A 234 -21.51 -2.48 -6.11
N GLY A 235 -22.66 -3.00 -5.69
CA GLY A 235 -23.95 -2.30 -5.82
C GLY A 235 -23.96 -0.97 -5.09
N PHE A 236 -23.51 -0.95 -3.83
CA PHE A 236 -23.44 0.23 -2.97
C PHE A 236 -22.53 1.33 -3.51
N VAL A 237 -21.33 0.98 -3.98
CA VAL A 237 -20.39 1.97 -4.53
C VAL A 237 -20.92 2.54 -5.86
N ARG A 238 -21.57 1.70 -6.67
CA ARG A 238 -22.11 2.07 -7.98
C ARG A 238 -23.33 2.99 -7.90
N SER A 239 -24.18 2.84 -6.88
CA SER A 239 -25.30 3.76 -6.62
C SER A 239 -24.84 5.16 -6.19
N GLY A 240 -23.56 5.31 -5.85
CA GLY A 240 -23.00 6.57 -5.36
C GLY A 240 -22.93 6.65 -3.83
N ASP A 241 -23.39 5.62 -3.13
CA ASP A 241 -23.32 5.57 -1.67
C ASP A 241 -21.87 5.47 -1.17
N ARG A 242 -21.63 5.94 0.05
CA ARG A 242 -20.31 5.96 0.71
C ARG A 242 -20.42 5.50 2.15
N LEU A 243 -19.30 4.99 2.69
CA LEU A 243 -19.21 4.61 4.09
C LEU A 243 -19.49 5.83 4.97
N GLN A 244 -20.14 5.60 6.11
CA GLN A 244 -20.46 6.67 7.06
C GLN A 244 -19.17 7.14 7.73
N ILE A 245 -18.94 8.46 7.78
CA ILE A 245 -17.83 9.05 8.52
C ILE A 245 -18.39 9.51 9.88
N PRO A 246 -17.85 9.02 11.02
CA PRO A 246 -18.33 9.44 12.34
C PRO A 246 -18.19 10.95 12.56
N GLU A 247 -19.17 11.57 13.22
CA GLU A 247 -19.15 13.01 13.57
C GLU A 247 -17.97 13.40 14.46
N THR A 248 -17.36 12.44 15.15
CA THR A 248 -16.13 12.61 15.95
C THR A 248 -14.87 12.80 15.08
N THR A 249 -14.97 12.58 13.78
CA THR A 249 -13.89 12.81 12.81
C THR A 249 -13.70 14.32 12.59
N PRO A 250 -12.48 14.87 12.74
CA PRO A 250 -12.17 16.26 12.46
C PRO A 250 -12.68 16.65 11.06
N PRO A 251 -13.37 17.80 10.92
CA PRO A 251 -13.99 18.19 9.65
C PRO A 251 -13.02 18.22 8.47
N ASN A 252 -11.78 18.63 8.73
CA ASN A 252 -10.71 18.65 7.74
C ASN A 252 -10.25 17.24 7.32
N PHE A 253 -10.31 16.24 8.20
CA PHE A 253 -10.03 14.85 7.84
C PHE A 253 -11.21 14.20 7.11
N SER A 254 -12.45 14.51 7.53
CA SER A 254 -13.66 14.09 6.81
C SER A 254 -13.65 14.62 5.37
N ALA A 255 -13.28 15.89 5.17
CA ALA A 255 -13.13 16.48 3.84
C ALA A 255 -12.08 15.75 2.99
N LEU A 256 -10.94 15.37 3.56
CA LEU A 256 -9.92 14.58 2.86
C LEU A 256 -10.46 13.24 2.37
N ILE A 257 -11.21 12.50 3.21
CA ILE A 257 -11.85 11.24 2.81
C ILE A 257 -12.82 11.51 1.64
N GLN A 258 -13.65 12.54 1.78
CA GLN A 258 -14.67 12.91 0.80
C GLN A 258 -14.12 13.30 -0.56
N GLU A 259 -13.04 14.08 -0.59
CA GLU A 259 -12.36 14.47 -1.82
C GLU A 259 -11.70 13.25 -2.50
N CYS A 260 -11.07 12.36 -1.73
CA CYS A 260 -10.41 11.18 -2.27
C CYS A 260 -11.39 10.22 -2.95
N TRP A 261 -12.56 9.96 -2.36
CA TRP A 261 -13.51 8.97 -2.88
C TRP A 261 -14.66 9.56 -3.72
N ALA A 262 -14.45 10.76 -4.28
CA ALA A 262 -15.42 11.40 -5.18
C ALA A 262 -15.83 10.44 -6.31
N HIS A 263 -17.11 10.44 -6.69
CA HIS A 263 -17.64 9.48 -7.66
C HIS A 263 -16.95 9.63 -9.02
N ASN A 264 -16.86 10.87 -9.52
CA ASN A 264 -16.13 11.19 -10.73
C ASN A 264 -14.61 11.22 -10.45
N PRO A 265 -13.80 10.44 -11.18
CA PRO A 265 -12.34 10.41 -10.99
C PRO A 265 -11.64 11.76 -11.12
N ASN A 266 -12.17 12.66 -11.95
CA ASN A 266 -11.55 13.97 -12.21
C ASN A 266 -11.68 14.94 -11.03
N ASP A 267 -12.66 14.70 -10.15
CA ASP A 267 -12.89 15.54 -8.96
C ASP A 267 -11.95 15.17 -7.81
N ARG A 268 -11.28 14.01 -7.91
CA ARG A 268 -10.33 13.54 -6.90
C ARG A 268 -9.01 14.33 -7.03
N PRO A 269 -8.38 14.74 -5.93
CA PRO A 269 -7.10 15.44 -5.98
C PRO A 269 -5.96 14.54 -6.50
N CYS A 270 -4.83 15.12 -6.88
CA CYS A 270 -3.58 14.35 -7.02
C CYS A 270 -2.87 14.23 -5.67
N CYS A 271 -1.96 13.25 -5.53
CA CYS A 271 -1.24 13.01 -4.28
C CYS A 271 -0.40 14.21 -3.83
N SER A 272 0.19 14.98 -4.76
CA SER A 272 0.91 16.21 -4.41
C SER A 272 0.00 17.27 -3.77
N ARG A 273 -1.24 17.41 -4.26
CA ARG A 273 -2.24 18.29 -3.64
C ARG A 273 -2.66 17.78 -2.27
N LEU A 274 -2.90 16.48 -2.12
CA LEU A 274 -3.24 15.86 -0.83
C LEU A 274 -2.18 16.13 0.24
N ILE A 275 -0.89 15.97 -0.12
CA ILE A 275 0.23 16.25 0.77
C ILE A 275 0.18 17.69 1.29
N GLU A 276 -0.08 18.66 0.43
CA GLU A 276 -0.15 20.07 0.85
C GLU A 276 -1.37 20.37 1.74
N VAL A 277 -2.54 19.78 1.43
CA VAL A 277 -3.73 19.92 2.28
C VAL A 277 -3.49 19.32 3.68
N ILE A 278 -2.93 18.10 3.75
CA ILE A 278 -2.65 17.42 5.01
C ILE A 278 -1.61 18.19 5.83
N LYS A 279 -0.55 18.71 5.21
CA LYS A 279 0.43 19.59 5.90
C LYS A 279 -0.24 20.85 6.47
N GLY A 280 -1.15 21.47 5.71
CA GLY A 280 -1.92 22.63 6.19
C GLY A 280 -2.77 22.28 7.42
N CYS A 281 -3.42 21.12 7.41
CA CYS A 281 -4.19 20.61 8.54
C CYS A 281 -3.33 20.42 9.80
N ILE A 282 -2.16 19.80 9.65
CA ILE A 282 -1.22 19.56 10.77
C ILE A 282 -0.74 20.89 11.38
N LYS A 283 -0.34 21.86 10.54
CA LYS A 283 0.10 23.18 11.03
C LYS A 283 -0.98 23.91 11.82
N ASN A 284 -2.22 23.84 11.34
CA ASN A 284 -3.35 24.48 12.02
C ASN A 284 -3.62 23.85 13.39
N GLN A 285 -3.48 22.52 13.53
CA GLN A 285 -3.61 21.84 14.83
C GLN A 285 -2.54 22.28 15.84
N SER A 286 -1.29 22.45 15.42
CA SER A 286 -0.21 22.95 16.29
C SER A 286 -0.48 24.38 16.78
N ASN A 287 -1.14 25.22 15.97
CA ASN A 287 -1.51 26.58 16.37
C ASN A 287 -2.63 26.60 17.42
N PHE A 288 -3.58 25.65 17.39
CA PHE A 288 -4.62 25.56 18.43
C PHE A 288 -4.04 25.18 19.79
N ILE A 289 -3.08 24.24 19.84
CA ILE A 289 -2.41 23.85 21.09
C ILE A 289 -1.64 25.02 21.70
N PHE A 290 -0.99 25.86 20.89
CA PHE A 290 -0.23 27.02 21.38
C PHE A 290 -1.12 28.13 21.93
N VAL A 291 -2.29 28.38 21.33
CA VAL A 291 -3.22 29.42 21.79
C VAL A 291 -3.88 29.04 23.12
N ASP A 292 -4.16 27.76 23.36
CA ASP A 292 -4.76 27.30 24.63
C ASP A 292 -3.77 27.24 25.80
N VAL A 293 -2.47 27.05 25.51
CA VAL A 293 -1.41 27.09 26.54
C VAL A 293 -1.13 28.52 27.01
N LEU A 294 -1.29 29.53 26.13
CA LEU A 294 -1.08 30.94 26.47
C LEU A 294 -2.28 31.61 27.14
N LYS A 295 -3.40 30.90 27.30
CA LYS A 295 -4.63 31.37 27.98
C LYS A 295 -4.79 30.80 29.41
N LYS A 296 -3.78 30.10 29.93
CA LYS A 296 -3.67 29.69 31.33
C LYS A 296 -2.54 30.45 32.01
#